data_AF-A0A0F9NRE6-F1
#
_entry.id   AF-A0A0F9NRE6-F1
#
_cell.length_a   1.000
_cell.length_b   1.000
_cell.length_c   1.000
_cell.angle_alpha   90.00
_cell.angle_beta   90.00
_cell.angle_gamma   90.00
#
_symmetry.space_group_name_H-M   'P 1'
#
loop_
_entity.id
_entity.type
_entity.pdbx_description
1 polymer ?
#
loop_
_entity_poly.entity_id
_entity_poly.type
_entity_poly.pdbx_seq_one_letter_code
_entity_poly.pdbx_strand_id
1 'polypeptide(L)'
;MSEFGGGSSFGSAVFGGEPTPFLWLRVDVEMTTEGRRLTARGHTDGTSLQVISFSVGRGGFDPNDYLAALPVNPDASALSDSIFTDQVDHIEWANQQCVVCYCALDSAEANQTLGEIAITGRVANSPGDPADDATIVMAIGHFPMLAKNSDMRYVLRVTLQA
;
A
#
# COMPACT_ATOMS: atom_id res chain seq x y z
N MET A 1 -23.43 23.02 42.95
CA MET A 1 -24.80 22.64 42.57
C MET A 1 -24.97 23.04 41.11
N SER A 2 -25.16 22.20 40.11
CA SER A 2 -25.36 20.75 39.99
C SER A 2 -25.00 20.39 38.53
N GLU A 3 -24.41 19.21 38.36
CA GLU A 3 -24.09 18.56 37.07
C GLU A 3 -25.35 18.19 36.27
N PHE A 4 -25.21 17.98 34.95
CA PHE A 4 -25.84 16.92 34.12
C PHE A 4 -25.32 17.14 32.67
N GLY A 5 -24.57 16.26 32.00
CA GLY A 5 -24.49 14.81 32.11
C GLY A 5 -25.35 14.13 31.02
N GLY A 6 -25.11 14.45 29.74
CA GLY A 6 -25.86 13.90 28.60
C GLY A 6 -25.38 12.48 28.22
N GLY A 7 -25.86 11.47 28.94
CA GLY A 7 -25.76 10.07 28.53
C GLY A 7 -26.82 9.73 27.48
N SER A 8 -26.40 9.21 26.33
CA SER A 8 -27.29 8.63 25.32
C SER A 8 -27.83 7.29 25.83
N SER A 9 -29.10 7.28 26.25
CA SER A 9 -29.83 6.06 26.57
C SER A 9 -30.16 5.31 25.27
N PHE A 10 -29.53 4.17 25.04
CA PHE A 10 -30.07 3.17 24.12
C PHE A 10 -31.35 2.62 24.74
N GLY A 11 -32.48 2.91 24.09
CA GLY A 11 -33.79 2.40 24.48
C GLY A 11 -33.78 0.88 24.49
N SER A 12 -33.97 0.31 25.68
CA SER A 12 -34.23 -1.11 25.86
C SER A 12 -35.63 -1.41 25.32
N ALA A 13 -35.70 -1.96 24.11
CA ALA A 13 -36.89 -2.64 23.65
C ALA A 13 -36.96 -3.98 24.39
N VAL A 14 -37.75 -4.02 25.46
CA VAL A 14 -38.08 -5.26 26.17
C VAL A 14 -39.02 -6.06 25.28
N PHE A 15 -38.46 -6.88 24.40
CA PHE A 15 -39.21 -7.94 23.73
C PHE A 15 -39.42 -9.07 24.74
N GLY A 16 -40.66 -9.22 25.23
CA GLY A 16 -41.08 -10.26 26.17
C GLY A 16 -41.18 -11.66 25.54
N GLY A 17 -40.11 -12.12 24.90
CA GLY A 17 -39.93 -13.50 24.46
C GLY A 17 -38.69 -14.09 25.13
N GLU A 18 -38.70 -15.40 25.40
CA GLU A 18 -37.52 -16.10 25.94
C GLU A 18 -36.28 -15.80 25.07
N PRO A 19 -35.09 -15.54 25.65
CA PRO A 19 -33.89 -15.27 24.88
C PRO A 19 -33.57 -16.49 24.01
N THR A 20 -33.79 -16.37 22.70
CA THR A 20 -33.34 -17.37 21.73
C THR A 20 -31.81 -17.42 21.78
N PRO A 21 -31.19 -18.59 22.01
CA PRO A 21 -29.74 -18.68 22.02
C PRO A 21 -29.21 -18.32 20.63
N PHE A 22 -28.43 -17.24 20.56
CA PHE A 22 -27.69 -16.86 19.36
C PHE A 22 -26.38 -17.64 19.33
N LEU A 23 -26.02 -18.20 18.17
CA LEU A 23 -24.72 -18.83 17.94
C LEU A 23 -23.88 -17.88 17.10
N TRP A 24 -22.82 -17.33 17.70
CA TRP A 24 -21.80 -16.58 16.98
C TRP A 24 -20.76 -17.56 16.44
N LEU A 25 -20.69 -17.71 15.12
CA LEU A 25 -19.60 -18.44 14.48
C LEU A 25 -18.47 -17.45 14.15
N ARG A 26 -17.30 -17.67 14.75
CA ARG A 26 -16.06 -17.05 14.30
C ARG A 26 -15.38 -18.02 13.35
N VAL A 27 -15.15 -17.60 12.11
CA VAL A 27 -14.41 -18.37 11.11
C VAL A 27 -13.14 -17.61 10.80
N ASP A 28 -12.00 -18.27 10.99
CA ASP A 28 -10.73 -17.78 10.48
C ASP A 28 -10.64 -18.20 9.01
N VAL A 29 -10.55 -17.22 8.11
CA VAL A 29 -10.43 -17.45 6.66
C VAL A 29 -9.01 -17.10 6.22
N GLU A 30 -8.41 -17.96 5.40
CA GLU A 30 -7.11 -17.71 4.78
C GLU A 30 -7.28 -17.71 3.25
N MET A 31 -6.51 -16.84 2.58
CA MET A 31 -6.48 -16.84 1.12
C MET A 31 -5.83 -18.13 0.60
N THR A 32 -6.50 -18.79 -0.35
CA THR A 32 -5.95 -19.99 -0.99
C THR A 32 -4.76 -19.64 -1.87
N THR A 33 -3.93 -20.63 -2.20
CA THR A 33 -2.84 -20.49 -3.17
C THR A 33 -3.31 -19.91 -4.51
N GLU A 34 -4.49 -20.31 -4.97
CA GLU A 34 -5.09 -19.79 -6.20
C GLU A 34 -5.58 -18.35 -6.04
N GLY A 35 -6.14 -18.00 -4.88
CA GLY A 35 -6.48 -16.62 -4.55
C GLY A 35 -5.25 -15.70 -4.62
N ARG A 36 -4.14 -16.08 -3.97
CA ARG A 36 -2.86 -15.37 -4.07
C ARG A 36 -2.38 -15.24 -5.51
N ARG A 37 -2.46 -16.31 -6.30
CA ARG A 37 -2.06 -16.31 -7.72
C ARG A 37 -2.90 -15.32 -8.56
N LEU A 38 -4.21 -15.30 -8.36
CA LEU A 38 -5.09 -14.38 -9.09
C LEU A 38 -4.90 -12.93 -8.65
N THR A 39 -4.65 -12.67 -7.36
CA THR A 39 -4.31 -11.34 -6.86
C THR A 39 -3.00 -10.84 -7.47
N ALA A 40 -1.94 -11.66 -7.47
CA ALA A 40 -0.67 -11.33 -8.12
C ALA A 40 -0.85 -11.06 -9.62
N ARG A 41 -1.74 -11.81 -10.28
CA ARG A 41 -2.06 -11.60 -11.70
C ARG A 41 -2.80 -10.30 -11.96
N GLY A 42 -3.60 -9.85 -11.00
CA GLY A 42 -4.25 -8.54 -11.04
C GLY A 42 -3.24 -7.39 -11.21
N HIS A 43 -2.06 -7.53 -10.59
CA HIS A 43 -0.97 -6.54 -10.65
C HIS A 43 -0.44 -6.32 -12.06
N THR A 44 -0.46 -7.34 -12.93
CA THR A 44 0.05 -7.25 -14.31
C THR A 44 -1.06 -7.01 -15.33
N ASP A 45 -2.13 -7.80 -15.25
CA ASP A 45 -3.14 -7.88 -16.31
C ASP A 45 -4.21 -6.80 -16.18
N GLY A 46 -4.23 -6.08 -15.05
CA GLY A 46 -5.15 -4.98 -14.78
C GLY A 46 -6.61 -5.39 -14.66
N THR A 47 -6.87 -6.62 -14.22
CA THR A 47 -8.23 -7.13 -14.01
C THR A 47 -8.84 -6.68 -12.68
N SER A 48 -8.02 -6.28 -11.71
CA SER A 48 -8.47 -5.79 -10.39
C SER A 48 -7.66 -4.57 -9.94
N LEU A 49 -6.35 -4.73 -9.77
CA LEU A 49 -5.45 -3.69 -9.28
C LEU A 49 -4.14 -3.77 -10.04
N GLN A 50 -3.97 -2.92 -11.04
CA GLN A 50 -2.82 -2.89 -11.93
C GLN A 50 -1.70 -2.02 -11.35
N VAL A 51 -0.47 -2.51 -11.28
CA VAL A 51 0.69 -1.65 -10.98
C VAL A 51 0.92 -0.71 -12.17
N ILE A 52 1.03 0.59 -11.91
CA ILE A 52 1.19 1.61 -12.96
C ILE A 52 2.43 2.46 -12.76
N SER A 53 2.67 2.94 -11.55
CA SER A 53 3.72 3.91 -11.27
C SER A 53 4.41 3.61 -9.96
N PHE A 54 5.58 4.19 -9.81
CA PHE A 54 6.30 4.23 -8.55
C PHE A 54 6.56 5.67 -8.16
N SER A 55 6.89 5.89 -6.89
CA SER A 55 7.37 7.17 -6.40
C SER A 55 8.50 6.94 -5.42
N VAL A 56 9.45 7.87 -5.36
CA VAL A 56 10.51 7.85 -4.35
C VAL A 56 10.46 9.10 -3.50
N GLY A 57 10.98 8.99 -2.28
CA GLY A 57 10.96 10.05 -1.29
C GLY A 57 12.24 10.12 -0.46
N ARG A 58 12.35 11.21 0.30
CA ARG A 58 13.45 11.47 1.24
C ARG A 58 13.22 10.86 2.62
N GLY A 59 12.04 10.33 2.91
CA GLY A 59 11.72 9.72 4.20
C GLY A 59 12.30 8.32 4.39
N GLY A 60 11.72 7.58 5.32
CA GLY A 60 11.95 6.14 5.49
C GLY A 60 13.23 5.71 6.22
N PHE A 61 14.18 6.61 6.51
CA PHE A 61 15.37 6.29 7.32
C PHE A 61 15.44 7.14 8.61
N ASP A 62 16.21 6.67 9.60
CA ASP A 62 16.45 7.43 10.84
C ASP A 62 17.49 8.55 10.59
N PRO A 63 17.16 9.83 10.80
CA PRO A 63 18.12 10.92 10.60
C PRO A 63 19.30 10.90 11.58
N ASN A 64 19.22 10.14 12.68
CA ASN A 64 20.31 9.94 13.62
C ASN A 64 21.13 8.68 13.33
N ASP A 65 20.60 7.75 12.53
CA ASP A 65 21.29 6.55 12.04
C ASP A 65 20.89 6.28 10.58
N TYR A 66 21.66 6.84 9.64
CA TYR A 66 21.41 6.74 8.21
C TYR A 66 21.45 5.32 7.64
N LEU A 67 21.93 4.34 8.41
CA LEU A 67 21.95 2.93 8.01
C LEU A 67 20.69 2.17 8.44
N ALA A 68 19.81 2.81 9.23
CA ALA A 68 18.59 2.22 9.73
C ALA A 68 17.36 2.70 8.94
N ALA A 69 16.55 1.76 8.46
CA ALA A 69 15.23 2.03 7.91
C ALA A 69 14.20 2.13 9.06
N LEU A 70 13.32 3.12 8.99
CA LEU A 70 12.20 3.26 9.92
C LEU A 70 11.09 2.25 9.59
N PRO A 71 10.25 1.84 10.57
CA PRO A 71 9.07 1.03 10.30
C PRO A 71 8.12 1.71 9.30
N VAL A 72 7.53 0.92 8.40
CA VAL A 72 6.50 1.41 7.47
C VAL A 72 5.17 1.51 8.22
N ASN A 73 4.44 2.62 8.02
CA ASN A 73 3.06 2.74 8.48
C ASN A 73 2.11 2.06 7.47
N PRO A 74 1.40 0.97 7.83
CA PRO A 74 0.52 0.26 6.90
C PRO A 74 -0.71 1.08 6.47
N ASP A 75 -1.07 2.13 7.21
CA ASP A 75 -2.20 3.00 6.90
C ASP A 75 -1.82 4.21 6.02
N ALA A 76 -0.54 4.30 5.62
CA ALA A 76 -0.07 5.41 4.79
C ALA A 76 -0.64 5.33 3.37
N SER A 77 -1.33 6.38 2.95
CA SER A 77 -1.88 6.52 1.60
C SER A 77 -0.94 7.22 0.61
N ALA A 78 0.22 7.67 1.08
CA ALA A 78 1.24 8.39 0.30
C ALA A 78 2.60 8.32 1.03
N LEU A 79 3.68 8.60 0.29
CA LEU A 79 5.00 8.84 0.88
C LEU A 79 5.01 10.10 1.75
N SER A 80 5.88 10.11 2.75
CA SER A 80 5.99 11.25 3.67
C SER A 80 6.59 12.48 3.00
N ASP A 81 7.54 12.29 2.07
CA ASP A 81 8.24 13.35 1.36
C ASP A 81 8.59 12.89 -0.07
N SER A 82 7.56 12.75 -0.90
CA SER A 82 7.70 12.34 -2.31
C SER A 82 8.37 13.43 -3.14
N ILE A 83 9.32 13.03 -3.98
CA ILE A 83 10.19 13.93 -4.74
C ILE A 83 10.23 13.62 -6.24
N PHE A 84 9.81 12.42 -6.62
CA PHE A 84 9.79 11.94 -7.99
C PHE A 84 8.77 10.82 -8.13
N THR A 85 8.09 10.80 -9.26
CA THR A 85 7.07 9.83 -9.62
C THR A 85 7.21 9.53 -11.11
N ASP A 86 7.21 8.27 -11.47
CA ASP A 86 7.19 7.84 -12.87
C ASP A 86 6.52 6.46 -13.03
N GLN A 87 6.30 6.03 -14.26
CA GLN A 87 5.80 4.70 -14.58
C GLN A 87 6.81 3.62 -14.20
N VAL A 88 6.32 2.44 -13.84
CA VAL A 88 7.19 1.28 -13.65
C VAL A 88 7.74 0.82 -15.00
N ASP A 89 9.06 0.74 -15.15
CA ASP A 89 9.71 0.39 -16.42
C ASP A 89 9.42 -1.03 -16.88
N HIS A 90 9.47 -1.97 -15.93
CA HIS A 90 9.33 -3.39 -16.22
C HIS A 90 8.75 -4.13 -15.03
N ILE A 91 7.85 -5.08 -15.32
CA ILE A 91 7.30 -6.01 -14.34
C ILE A 91 7.60 -7.43 -14.81
N GLU A 92 8.20 -8.25 -13.95
CA GLU A 92 8.41 -9.67 -14.18
C GLU A 92 7.77 -10.50 -13.08
N TRP A 93 7.52 -11.77 -13.38
CA TRP A 93 7.06 -12.75 -12.41
C TRP A 93 8.25 -13.42 -11.72
N ALA A 94 8.40 -13.25 -10.41
CA ALA A 94 9.38 -14.01 -9.64
C ALA A 94 8.92 -15.46 -9.42
N ASN A 95 7.61 -15.63 -9.20
CA ASN A 95 6.93 -16.92 -9.09
C ASN A 95 5.42 -16.70 -9.28
N GLN A 96 4.60 -17.74 -9.12
CA GLN A 96 3.15 -17.63 -9.35
C GLN A 96 2.39 -16.67 -8.42
N GLN A 97 3.00 -16.20 -7.32
CA GLN A 97 2.38 -15.36 -6.29
C GLN A 97 3.11 -14.02 -6.08
N CYS A 98 4.19 -13.79 -6.81
CA CYS A 98 5.05 -12.63 -6.62
C CYS A 98 5.41 -12.00 -7.96
N VAL A 99 5.25 -10.68 -8.03
CA VAL A 99 5.71 -9.87 -9.14
C VAL A 99 6.84 -8.96 -8.67
N VAL A 100 7.77 -8.66 -9.56
CA VAL A 100 8.91 -7.80 -9.31
C VAL A 100 8.80 -6.60 -10.22
N CYS A 101 8.75 -5.42 -9.62
CA CYS A 101 8.70 -4.14 -10.31
C CYS A 101 10.10 -3.55 -10.36
N TYR A 102 10.57 -3.23 -11.56
CA TYR A 102 11.81 -2.51 -11.80
C TYR A 102 11.48 -1.03 -12.01
N CYS A 103 12.00 -0.20 -11.11
CA CYS A 103 11.76 1.23 -11.09
C CYS A 103 13.10 1.94 -11.30
N ALA A 104 13.36 2.40 -12.51
CA ALA A 104 14.59 3.07 -12.88
C ALA A 104 14.53 4.55 -12.49
N LEU A 105 15.64 5.06 -11.97
CA LEU A 105 15.90 6.48 -11.81
C LEU A 105 17.12 6.80 -12.66
N ASP A 106 16.91 7.52 -13.74
CA ASP A 106 17.98 7.94 -14.63
C ASP A 106 18.85 9.02 -13.99
N SER A 107 20.01 9.28 -14.60
CA SER A 107 21.09 10.09 -14.05
C SER A 107 20.63 11.44 -13.46
N ALA A 108 19.76 12.19 -14.14
CA ALA A 108 19.28 13.50 -13.67
C ALA A 108 18.07 13.45 -12.72
N GLU A 109 17.45 12.28 -12.51
CA GLU A 109 16.20 12.14 -11.76
C GLU A 109 16.47 11.93 -10.28
N ALA A 110 15.61 12.52 -9.42
CA ALA A 110 15.68 12.39 -7.97
C ALA A 110 17.13 12.56 -7.41
N ASN A 111 17.86 13.59 -7.88
CA ASN A 111 19.25 13.88 -7.53
C ASN A 111 19.38 14.42 -6.10
N GLN A 112 19.13 13.55 -5.13
CA GLN A 112 19.14 13.83 -3.70
C GLN A 112 19.15 12.51 -2.91
N THR A 113 19.06 12.64 -1.59
CA THR A 113 18.91 11.49 -0.71
C THR A 113 17.55 10.80 -0.91
N LEU A 114 17.57 9.48 -0.98
CA LEU A 114 16.38 8.62 -1.04
C LEU A 114 16.34 7.70 0.19
N GLY A 115 15.14 7.34 0.62
CA GLY A 115 14.95 6.33 1.68
C GLY A 115 13.57 5.69 1.74
N GLU A 116 12.65 6.10 0.87
CA GLU A 116 11.34 5.48 0.75
C GLU A 116 10.96 5.33 -0.73
N ILE A 117 10.19 4.28 -1.02
CA ILE A 117 9.60 4.01 -2.33
C ILE A 117 8.14 3.60 -2.13
N ALA A 118 7.25 4.08 -3.00
CA ALA A 118 5.87 3.62 -3.09
C ALA A 118 5.61 3.01 -4.46
N ILE A 119 4.82 1.94 -4.50
CA ILE A 119 4.21 1.42 -5.72
C ILE A 119 2.74 1.83 -5.73
N THR A 120 2.33 2.48 -6.80
CA THR A 120 0.95 2.93 -7.01
C THR A 120 0.27 2.03 -8.02
N GLY A 121 -0.93 1.62 -7.66
CA GLY A 121 -1.81 0.82 -8.47
C GLY A 121 -3.03 1.58 -8.93
N ARG A 122 -3.63 1.07 -10.00
CA ARG A 122 -4.88 1.56 -10.57
C ARG A 122 -5.96 0.52 -10.36
N VAL A 123 -7.08 0.92 -9.77
CA VAL A 123 -8.23 0.05 -9.56
C VAL A 123 -8.98 -0.11 -10.87
N ALA A 124 -9.02 -1.32 -11.40
CA ALA A 124 -9.77 -1.64 -12.59
C ALA A 124 -11.28 -1.63 -12.30
N ASN A 125 -12.07 -1.05 -13.20
CA ASN A 125 -13.53 -0.98 -13.08
C ASN A 125 -14.00 -0.36 -11.74
N SER A 126 -13.34 0.73 -11.30
CA SER A 126 -13.84 1.52 -10.17
C SER A 126 -15.32 1.87 -10.43
N PRO A 127 -16.24 1.63 -9.48
CA PRO A 127 -17.65 2.00 -9.63
C PRO A 127 -17.79 3.53 -9.63
N GLY A 128 -17.49 4.15 -10.77
CA GLY A 128 -17.40 5.59 -11.04
C GLY A 128 -17.22 5.87 -12.53
N ASP A 129 -16.99 7.13 -12.90
CA ASP A 129 -16.70 7.51 -14.30
C ASP A 129 -15.46 6.73 -14.78
N PRO A 130 -15.50 6.02 -15.92
CA PRO A 130 -14.32 5.34 -16.48
C PRO A 130 -13.15 6.27 -16.81
N ALA A 131 -13.34 7.60 -16.75
CA ALA A 131 -12.26 8.58 -16.81
C ALA A 131 -11.52 8.78 -15.46
N ASP A 132 -12.11 8.39 -14.33
CA ASP A 132 -11.59 8.54 -12.97
C ASP A 132 -11.11 7.18 -12.43
N ASP A 133 -10.15 6.58 -13.14
CA ASP A 133 -9.42 5.43 -12.64
C ASP A 133 -8.77 5.77 -11.29
N ALA A 134 -9.35 5.27 -10.19
CA ALA A 134 -8.85 5.53 -8.84
C ALA A 134 -7.47 4.90 -8.67
N THR A 135 -6.50 5.71 -8.27
CA THR A 135 -5.15 5.24 -7.94
C THR A 135 -4.99 5.09 -6.43
N ILE A 136 -4.29 4.05 -6.00
CA ILE A 136 -4.01 3.75 -4.60
C ILE A 136 -2.54 3.37 -4.42
N VAL A 137 -1.95 3.75 -3.29
CA VAL A 137 -0.64 3.23 -2.90
C VAL A 137 -0.81 1.78 -2.47
N MET A 138 -0.19 0.87 -3.21
CA MET A 138 -0.28 -0.57 -2.99
C MET A 138 0.73 -1.06 -1.96
N ALA A 139 1.91 -0.44 -1.97
CA ALA A 139 3.02 -0.82 -1.11
C ALA A 139 3.92 0.39 -0.86
N ILE A 140 4.45 0.47 0.35
CA ILE A 140 5.52 1.39 0.73
C ILE A 140 6.67 0.56 1.28
N GLY A 141 7.87 0.87 0.83
CA GLY A 141 9.12 0.33 1.36
C GLY A 141 9.97 1.46 1.92
N HIS A 142 10.48 1.26 3.13
CA HIS A 142 11.54 2.08 3.71
C HIS A 142 12.88 1.36 3.58
N PHE A 143 13.94 2.10 3.30
CA PHE A 143 15.30 1.57 3.18
C PHE A 143 16.32 2.56 3.75
N PRO A 144 17.53 2.11 4.11
CA PRO A 144 18.60 2.98 4.57
C PRO A 144 18.90 4.11 3.58
N MET A 145 19.47 5.20 4.09
CA MET A 145 19.76 6.39 3.30
C MET A 145 20.63 6.03 2.08
N LEU A 146 20.15 6.39 0.91
CA LEU A 146 20.85 6.17 -0.35
C LEU A 146 20.99 7.51 -1.09
N ALA A 147 22.23 7.97 -1.23
CA ALA A 147 22.55 9.25 -1.84
C ALA A 147 22.70 9.08 -3.35
N LYS A 148 21.75 9.63 -4.12
CA LYS A 148 21.83 9.66 -5.58
C LYS A 148 22.42 10.99 -6.06
N ASN A 149 23.32 10.94 -7.04
CA ASN A 149 23.80 12.12 -7.74
C ASN A 149 23.42 12.14 -9.24
N SER A 150 23.74 13.22 -9.94
CA SER A 150 23.42 13.42 -11.37
C SER A 150 24.14 12.46 -12.33
N ASP A 151 25.10 11.69 -11.85
CA ASP A 151 25.92 10.79 -12.67
C ASP A 151 25.51 9.31 -12.48
N MET A 152 24.64 9.04 -11.51
CA MET A 152 24.22 7.68 -11.12
C MET A 152 22.86 7.32 -11.68
N ARG A 153 22.76 6.13 -12.28
CA ARG A 153 21.48 5.48 -12.57
C ARG A 153 21.19 4.43 -11.51
N TYR A 154 19.99 4.46 -10.94
CA TYR A 154 19.53 3.45 -9.99
C TYR A 154 18.37 2.65 -10.56
N VAL A 155 18.29 1.39 -10.17
CA VAL A 155 17.13 0.53 -10.46
C VAL A 155 16.69 -0.07 -9.14
N LEU A 156 15.55 0.39 -8.65
CA LEU A 156 14.93 -0.11 -7.43
C LEU A 156 14.07 -1.31 -7.80
N ARG A 157 14.38 -2.46 -7.20
CA ARG A 157 13.69 -3.73 -7.44
C ARG A 157 12.73 -4.01 -6.28
N VAL A 158 11.43 -3.84 -6.51
CA VAL A 158 10.38 -4.04 -5.49
C VAL A 158 9.66 -5.35 -5.76
N THR A 159 9.67 -6.26 -4.78
CA THR A 159 8.89 -7.50 -4.88
C THR A 159 7.55 -7.30 -4.19
N LEU A 160 6.45 -7.47 -4.93
CA LEU A 160 5.10 -7.49 -4.39
C LEU A 160 4.66 -8.94 -4.23
N GLN A 161 4.21 -9.29 -3.02
CA GLN A 161 3.67 -10.60 -2.70
C GLN A 161 2.18 -10.47 -2.40
N ALA A 162 1.39 -11.34 -3.04
CA ALA A 162 -0.04 -11.50 -2.79
C ALA A 162 -0.34 -12.44 -1.62
#